data_AF-A0A0W0WZJ9-F1
#
_entry.id   AF-A0A0W0WZJ9-F1
#
_cell.length_a   1.000
_cell.length_b   1.000
_cell.length_c   1.000
_cell.angle_alpha   90.00
_cell.angle_beta   90.00
_cell.angle_gamma   90.00
#
_symmetry.space_group_name_H-M   'P 1'
#
loop_
_entity.id
_entity.type
_entity.pdbx_description
1 polymer ?
#
loop_
_entity_poly.entity_id
_entity_poly.type
_entity_poly.pdbx_seq_one_letter_code
_entity_poly.pdbx_strand_id
1 'polypeptide(L)'
;MTSFIYYRFHLMLTDICHSCEGGKPSLIWLSALFRMDPRLRGDDRKQSEDDKKRTIDITQSVKITWKRCYLAFSGLLFLFSKNTWPNSCGFSRMFLLFSMKKILNRQNNLILGLLCFLVAPVLAKQPIIIDTDLDKDDWAAIAYLINQPQLDIRAITVEGAGASDCVHGISNLVKSLQYWHRTDIPIACNNQLGMYKTHFPSTWRNPGTNYFKKLRAHHSKPVLIKTDAAKLINEVLQQSEEPVVVMAIGPLINIAAAIRLDTSLWLTKVKGFYFSGGNFTKEATSIAKYYPKTETQTWNLFIAPEAGYRVFKQSLSVVLNTHKTARLLHNNNSMYENIDALNQQHQLNRFGKIVYALQSSKNNYWGDALTAMMLVMPEVCRYQDVRMNVLFKPFQYSGVSKLSSEGIKVHYCKDFNLPLFQRIFMQKMSSSNSQANDEEKRIQTKTVQNQRATLSRDGTY
;
A
#
# COMPACT_ATOMS: atom_id res chain seq x y z
N MET A 1 0.37 6.79 36.70
CA MET A 1 -0.05 6.04 35.49
C MET A 1 -1.49 6.34 35.04
N THR A 2 -2.38 6.75 35.94
CA THR A 2 -3.79 7.12 35.63
C THR A 2 -3.95 8.52 34.99
N SER A 3 -3.07 9.49 35.28
CA SER A 3 -3.14 10.83 34.64
C SER A 3 -2.68 10.86 33.18
N PHE A 4 -1.92 9.86 32.71
CA PHE A 4 -1.39 9.81 31.34
C PHE A 4 -2.44 9.32 30.32
N ILE A 5 -3.42 8.54 30.78
CA ILE A 5 -4.52 8.01 29.97
C ILE A 5 -5.59 9.09 29.76
N TYR A 6 -5.86 9.90 30.80
CA TYR A 6 -6.82 11.02 30.71
C TYR A 6 -6.34 12.11 29.73
N TYR A 7 -5.04 12.40 29.68
CA TYR A 7 -4.47 13.40 28.77
C TYR A 7 -4.53 12.95 27.30
N ARG A 8 -4.34 11.66 27.01
CA ARG A 8 -4.51 11.10 25.66
C ARG A 8 -5.98 11.04 25.20
N PHE A 9 -6.91 10.80 26.13
CA PHE A 9 -8.34 10.78 25.83
C PHE A 9 -8.88 12.18 25.48
N HIS A 10 -8.30 13.24 26.06
CA HIS A 10 -8.72 14.62 25.78
C HIS A 10 -8.24 15.10 24.40
N LEU A 11 -6.99 14.78 24.02
CA LEU A 11 -6.42 15.15 22.71
C LEU A 11 -7.16 14.52 21.51
N MET A 12 -7.64 13.28 21.66
CA MET A 12 -8.32 12.56 20.58
C MET A 12 -9.76 13.07 20.33
N LEU A 13 -10.41 13.63 21.34
CA LEU A 13 -11.75 14.24 21.21
C LEU A 13 -11.67 15.68 20.68
N THR A 14 -10.60 16.43 20.98
CA THR A 14 -10.38 17.74 20.36
C THR A 14 -10.09 17.67 18.87
N ASP A 15 -9.42 16.63 18.38
CA ASP A 15 -9.15 16.45 16.94
C ASP A 15 -10.42 16.13 16.12
N ILE A 16 -11.41 15.46 16.74
CA ILE A 16 -12.71 15.20 16.11
C ILE A 16 -13.58 16.47 16.08
N CYS A 17 -13.43 17.36 17.07
CA CYS A 17 -14.16 18.63 17.11
C CYS A 17 -13.54 19.74 16.24
N HIS A 18 -12.23 19.71 15.95
CA HIS A 18 -11.59 20.74 15.12
C HIS A 18 -11.77 20.58 13.60
N SER A 19 -12.46 19.54 13.12
CA SER A 19 -12.89 19.44 11.71
C SER A 19 -14.29 20.03 11.42
N CYS A 20 -14.84 20.83 12.33
CA CYS A 20 -16.13 21.50 12.15
C CYS A 20 -16.06 23.00 12.44
N GLU A 21 -15.10 23.70 11.84
CA GLU A 21 -15.21 25.15 11.61
C GLU A 21 -15.05 25.43 10.12
N GLY A 22 -16.16 25.81 9.48
CA GLY A 22 -16.18 26.33 8.12
C GLY A 22 -16.94 25.47 7.11
N GLY A 23 -18.27 25.63 7.06
CA GLY A 23 -19.08 25.28 5.89
C GLY A 23 -20.10 24.17 6.12
N LYS A 24 -21.38 24.55 6.05
CA LYS A 24 -22.58 23.70 6.15
C LYS A 24 -22.46 22.39 5.35
N PRO A 25 -22.67 21.20 5.94
CA PRO A 25 -22.93 19.98 5.20
C PRO A 25 -24.43 19.82 4.92
N SER A 26 -24.75 19.56 3.66
CA SER A 26 -26.07 19.19 3.16
C SER A 26 -26.56 17.88 3.78
N LEU A 27 -27.77 17.95 4.36
CA LEU A 27 -28.60 16.83 4.82
C LEU A 27 -28.99 15.93 3.63
N ILE A 28 -28.19 14.92 3.26
CA ILE A 28 -28.63 13.89 2.30
C ILE A 28 -28.37 12.43 2.75
N TRP A 29 -27.57 12.17 3.79
CA TRP A 29 -27.25 10.79 4.20
C TRP A 29 -27.97 10.28 5.46
N LEU A 30 -29.26 10.59 5.63
CA LEU A 30 -30.07 10.03 6.74
C LEU A 30 -31.56 9.77 6.41
N SER A 31 -31.98 9.85 5.14
CA SER A 31 -33.37 9.62 4.73
C SER A 31 -33.70 8.18 4.30
N ALA A 32 -32.72 7.27 4.26
CA ALA A 32 -32.95 5.87 3.82
C ALA A 32 -33.31 4.89 4.95
N LEU A 33 -33.36 5.33 6.22
CA LEU A 33 -33.66 4.47 7.38
C LEU A 33 -35.01 4.77 8.06
N PHE A 34 -35.81 5.69 7.52
CA PHE A 34 -37.15 6.01 8.03
C PHE A 34 -38.21 5.90 6.92
N ARG A 35 -38.68 4.69 6.66
CA ARG A 35 -40.02 4.45 6.10
C ARG A 35 -40.64 3.29 6.88
N MET A 36 -41.50 3.62 7.85
CA MET A 36 -42.66 2.84 8.32
C MET A 36 -43.24 3.50 9.59
N ASP A 37 -44.22 4.39 9.42
CA ASP A 37 -45.54 4.42 10.13
C ASP A 37 -46.34 5.66 9.63
N PRO A 38 -47.51 5.51 8.99
CA PRO A 38 -48.30 6.63 8.46
C PRO A 38 -49.18 7.37 9.49
N ARG A 39 -49.03 7.15 10.81
CA ARG A 39 -49.98 7.67 11.82
C ARG A 39 -49.66 9.01 12.48
N LEU A 40 -48.73 9.80 11.95
CA LEU A 40 -48.41 11.13 12.49
C LEU A 40 -48.52 12.22 11.41
N ARG A 41 -49.77 12.48 10.97
CA ARG A 41 -50.17 13.76 10.38
C ARG A 41 -50.93 14.54 11.44
N GLY A 42 -50.40 15.71 11.81
CA GLY A 42 -51.04 16.68 12.68
C GLY A 42 -50.38 18.03 12.48
N ASP A 43 -51.21 19.01 12.16
CA ASP A 43 -50.90 20.26 11.47
C ASP A 43 -50.42 21.40 12.40
N ASP A 44 -49.75 22.35 11.75
CA ASP A 44 -49.63 23.78 12.04
C ASP A 44 -48.96 24.37 13.31
N ARG A 45 -47.94 25.19 13.00
CA ARG A 45 -47.70 26.57 13.48
C ARG A 45 -47.91 26.87 14.97
N LYS A 46 -46.81 27.07 15.69
CA LYS A 46 -46.48 28.37 16.30
C LYS A 46 -45.05 28.38 16.83
N GLN A 47 -44.39 29.48 16.49
CA GLN A 47 -43.04 29.87 16.80
C GLN A 47 -43.12 30.79 18.01
N SER A 48 -42.44 30.47 19.11
CA SER A 48 -41.84 31.47 20.00
C SER A 48 -40.93 30.83 21.02
N GLU A 49 -39.69 31.30 21.03
CA GLU A 49 -38.92 31.67 22.23
C GLU A 49 -39.33 31.01 23.54
N ASP A 50 -38.80 29.81 23.79
CA ASP A 50 -38.33 29.40 25.11
C ASP A 50 -37.73 27.99 25.03
N ASP A 51 -36.44 27.90 24.72
CA ASP A 51 -35.59 26.83 25.24
C ASP A 51 -34.09 27.20 25.16
N LYS A 52 -33.78 28.42 25.62
CA LYS A 52 -32.43 28.74 26.12
C LYS A 52 -32.24 28.03 27.47
N LYS A 53 -32.10 26.70 27.45
CA LYS A 53 -31.50 25.83 28.51
C LYS A 53 -31.85 24.36 28.24
N ARG A 54 -31.26 23.77 27.20
CA ARG A 54 -31.00 22.32 27.19
C ARG A 54 -29.55 22.07 26.81
N THR A 55 -28.70 22.13 27.83
CA THR A 55 -27.46 21.36 27.87
C THR A 55 -27.85 19.92 27.58
N ILE A 56 -27.60 19.44 26.36
CA ILE A 56 -27.77 18.03 26.04
C ILE A 56 -26.78 17.29 26.93
N ASP A 57 -27.31 16.63 27.94
CA ASP A 57 -26.57 15.77 28.83
C ASP A 57 -25.88 14.69 27.99
N ILE A 58 -24.58 14.88 27.73
CA ILE A 58 -23.73 13.99 26.92
C ILE A 58 -23.85 12.55 27.45
N THR A 59 -24.13 12.39 28.75
CA THR A 59 -24.35 11.10 29.40
C THR A 59 -25.63 10.38 28.94
N GLN A 60 -26.69 11.09 28.54
CA GLN A 60 -27.91 10.47 27.99
C GLN A 60 -27.76 10.07 26.52
N SER A 61 -27.15 10.91 25.68
CA SER A 61 -26.86 10.57 24.28
C SER A 61 -25.88 9.41 24.16
N VAL A 62 -24.85 9.35 25.01
CA VAL A 62 -23.94 8.19 25.08
C VAL A 62 -24.70 6.94 25.54
N LYS A 63 -25.57 7.02 26.55
CA LYS A 63 -26.39 5.87 26.99
C LYS A 63 -27.32 5.34 25.90
N ILE A 64 -27.93 6.21 25.09
CA ILE A 64 -28.85 5.81 24.01
C ILE A 64 -28.09 5.15 22.86
N THR A 65 -26.93 5.69 22.47
CA THR A 65 -26.06 5.10 21.43
C THR A 65 -25.49 3.75 21.87
N TRP A 66 -25.10 3.62 23.14
CA TRP A 66 -24.64 2.35 23.71
C TRP A 66 -25.74 1.29 23.76
N LYS A 67 -26.98 1.67 24.12
CA LYS A 67 -28.12 0.73 24.14
C LYS A 67 -28.45 0.21 22.73
N ARG A 68 -28.28 1.04 21.71
CA ARG A 68 -28.49 0.69 20.29
C ARG A 68 -27.36 -0.18 19.72
N CYS A 69 -26.10 0.09 20.06
CA CYS A 69 -24.97 -0.79 19.71
C CYS A 69 -25.06 -2.15 20.40
N TYR A 70 -25.47 -2.20 21.67
CA TYR A 70 -25.68 -3.46 22.40
C TYR A 70 -26.80 -4.31 21.78
N LEU A 71 -27.91 -3.70 21.37
CA LEU A 71 -29.00 -4.40 20.68
C LEU A 71 -28.56 -4.92 19.30
N ALA A 72 -27.81 -4.13 18.53
CA ALA A 72 -27.25 -4.58 17.25
C ALA A 72 -26.25 -5.74 17.40
N PHE A 73 -25.39 -5.69 18.42
CA PHE A 73 -24.41 -6.74 18.72
C PHE A 73 -25.07 -8.02 19.25
N SER A 74 -26.11 -7.89 20.07
CA SER A 74 -26.92 -9.02 20.54
C SER A 74 -27.71 -9.70 19.41
N GLY A 75 -28.18 -8.92 18.43
CA GLY A 75 -28.81 -9.44 17.21
C GLY A 75 -27.84 -10.20 16.31
N LEU A 76 -26.60 -9.73 16.19
CA LEU A 76 -25.52 -10.40 15.44
C LEU A 76 -25.11 -11.73 16.08
N LEU A 77 -24.98 -11.78 17.41
CA LEU A 77 -24.71 -13.03 18.15
C LEU A 77 -25.87 -14.04 18.03
N PHE A 78 -27.12 -13.56 17.98
CA PHE A 78 -28.29 -14.41 17.78
C PHE A 78 -28.35 -14.99 16.35
N LEU A 79 -27.93 -14.22 15.34
CA LEU A 79 -27.82 -14.67 13.94
C LEU A 79 -26.67 -15.66 13.73
N PHE A 80 -25.53 -15.48 14.39
CA PHE A 80 -24.42 -16.44 14.35
C PHE A 80 -24.78 -17.78 15.02
N SER A 81 -25.65 -17.77 16.03
CA SER A 81 -26.10 -19.01 16.70
C SER A 81 -27.03 -19.89 15.86
N LYS A 82 -27.58 -19.37 14.75
CA LYS A 82 -28.53 -20.08 13.89
C LYS A 82 -27.90 -20.79 12.68
N ASN A 83 -26.65 -20.48 12.30
CA ASN A 83 -26.16 -20.87 10.98
C ASN A 83 -24.87 -21.69 10.91
N THR A 84 -24.32 -22.17 12.02
CA THR A 84 -23.30 -23.23 11.97
C THR A 84 -23.42 -24.13 13.19
N TRP A 85 -23.11 -25.41 12.99
CA TRP A 85 -22.82 -26.50 13.95
C TRP A 85 -23.78 -27.72 13.86
N PRO A 86 -23.25 -28.94 13.62
CA PRO A 86 -24.06 -30.16 13.52
C PRO A 86 -24.60 -30.63 14.88
N ASN A 87 -25.74 -31.33 14.82
CA ASN A 87 -26.44 -31.95 15.93
C ASN A 87 -25.61 -33.01 16.65
N SER A 88 -25.21 -32.74 17.90
CA SER A 88 -25.04 -33.78 18.93
C SER A 88 -24.87 -33.13 20.32
N CYS A 89 -25.52 -33.72 21.32
CA CYS A 89 -25.52 -33.38 22.75
C CYS A 89 -26.42 -32.21 23.19
N GLY A 90 -27.73 -32.48 23.19
CA GLY A 90 -28.67 -31.83 24.09
C GLY A 90 -28.53 -32.43 25.49
N PHE A 91 -28.03 -31.63 26.45
CA PHE A 91 -28.50 -31.63 27.86
C PHE A 91 -27.91 -30.48 28.70
N SER A 92 -26.94 -29.70 28.20
CA SER A 92 -26.27 -28.65 29.01
C SER A 92 -26.75 -27.21 28.73
N ARG A 93 -27.81 -27.01 27.93
CA ARG A 93 -28.25 -25.67 27.48
C ARG A 93 -29.06 -24.86 28.50
N MET A 94 -29.61 -25.48 29.55
CA MET A 94 -30.55 -24.79 30.44
C MET A 94 -29.97 -24.33 31.79
N PHE A 95 -28.80 -24.82 32.19
CA PHE A 95 -28.16 -24.43 33.46
C PHE A 95 -27.20 -23.24 33.35
N LEU A 96 -26.61 -23.00 32.16
CA LEU A 96 -25.69 -21.87 31.94
C LEU A 96 -26.43 -20.52 31.75
N LEU A 97 -27.67 -20.52 31.28
CA LEU A 97 -28.44 -19.29 31.03
C LEU A 97 -29.11 -18.71 32.28
N PHE A 98 -29.33 -19.51 33.33
CA PHE A 98 -29.90 -19.01 34.59
C PHE A 98 -28.85 -18.57 35.62
N SER A 99 -27.64 -19.15 35.61
CA SER A 99 -26.56 -18.74 36.52
C SER A 99 -25.84 -17.45 36.08
N MET A 100 -25.94 -17.03 34.81
CA MET A 100 -25.33 -15.76 34.36
C MET A 100 -26.16 -14.51 34.68
N LYS A 101 -27.45 -14.64 35.00
CA LYS A 101 -28.32 -13.49 35.28
C LYS A 101 -28.08 -12.85 36.66
N LYS A 102 -27.44 -13.56 37.59
CA LYS A 102 -27.11 -13.06 38.94
C LYS A 102 -25.67 -12.55 39.11
N ILE A 103 -24.77 -12.78 38.14
CA ILE A 103 -23.37 -12.30 38.16
C ILE A 103 -23.17 -11.09 37.22
N LEU A 104 -24.26 -10.47 36.77
CA LEU A 104 -24.25 -9.27 35.94
C LEU A 104 -24.68 -8.05 36.76
N ASN A 105 -24.09 -7.88 37.96
CA ASN A 105 -24.24 -6.67 38.74
C ASN A 105 -22.93 -5.85 38.71
N ARG A 106 -22.98 -4.76 37.94
CA ARG A 106 -22.23 -3.50 38.09
C ARG A 106 -20.69 -3.43 38.04
N GLN A 107 -19.90 -4.49 37.83
CA GLN A 107 -18.43 -4.33 37.69
C GLN A 107 -17.76 -4.87 36.42
N ASN A 108 -18.46 -5.56 35.51
CA ASN A 108 -17.78 -6.26 34.39
C ASN A 108 -17.84 -5.58 33.01
N ASN A 109 -18.41 -4.38 32.88
CA ASN A 109 -18.38 -3.65 31.59
C ASN A 109 -16.98 -3.13 31.22
N LEU A 110 -16.10 -2.92 32.21
CA LEU A 110 -14.70 -2.58 31.96
C LEU A 110 -13.90 -3.78 31.43
N ILE A 111 -14.19 -5.00 31.91
CA ILE A 111 -13.44 -6.21 31.53
C ILE A 111 -13.82 -6.66 30.11
N LEU A 112 -15.09 -6.54 29.71
CA LEU A 112 -15.51 -6.84 28.34
C LEU A 112 -15.01 -5.78 27.33
N GLY A 113 -14.97 -4.51 27.75
CA GLY A 113 -14.31 -3.44 26.99
C GLY A 113 -12.79 -3.62 26.89
N LEU A 114 -12.12 -4.04 27.98
CA LEU A 114 -10.70 -4.40 27.95
C LEU A 114 -10.42 -5.62 27.09
N LEU A 115 -11.28 -6.65 27.08
CA LEU A 115 -11.11 -7.84 26.25
C LEU A 115 -11.26 -7.55 24.75
N CYS A 116 -12.17 -6.66 24.36
CA CYS A 116 -12.24 -6.19 22.96
C CYS A 116 -11.06 -5.29 22.56
N PHE A 117 -10.39 -4.64 23.52
CA PHE A 117 -9.15 -3.87 23.28
C PHE A 117 -7.86 -4.71 23.36
N LEU A 118 -7.87 -5.81 24.12
CA LEU A 118 -6.77 -6.77 24.24
C LEU A 118 -6.72 -7.76 23.06
N VAL A 119 -7.81 -7.90 22.31
CA VAL A 119 -7.91 -8.69 21.07
C VAL A 119 -8.40 -7.82 19.91
N ALA A 120 -8.04 -6.53 19.90
CA ALA A 120 -7.83 -5.91 18.61
C ALA A 120 -6.69 -6.74 17.98
N PRO A 121 -6.87 -7.38 16.81
CA PRO A 121 -5.68 -7.76 16.08
C PRO A 121 -4.88 -6.46 15.99
N VAL A 122 -3.68 -6.44 16.55
CA VAL A 122 -2.65 -5.53 16.05
C VAL A 122 -2.72 -5.77 14.55
N LEU A 123 -3.37 -4.86 13.80
CA LEU A 123 -3.78 -5.10 12.42
C LEU A 123 -2.58 -5.72 11.72
N ALA A 124 -2.67 -7.04 11.45
CA ALA A 124 -1.51 -7.79 11.00
C ALA A 124 -1.02 -7.09 9.74
N LYS A 125 0.25 -6.69 9.72
CA LYS A 125 0.78 -5.94 8.59
C LYS A 125 0.59 -6.76 7.32
N GLN A 126 0.11 -6.13 6.26
CA GLN A 126 -0.13 -6.83 5.00
C GLN A 126 1.22 -7.26 4.42
N PRO A 127 1.50 -8.58 4.29
CA PRO A 127 2.73 -9.04 3.65
C PRO A 127 2.72 -8.66 2.17
N ILE A 128 3.84 -8.11 1.69
CA ILE A 128 4.04 -7.70 0.31
C ILE A 128 5.40 -8.18 -0.23
N ILE A 129 5.41 -8.58 -1.48
CA ILE A 129 6.60 -8.79 -2.31
C ILE A 129 6.63 -7.70 -3.38
N ILE A 130 7.80 -7.10 -3.59
CA ILE A 130 8.03 -6.13 -4.67
C ILE A 130 8.96 -6.75 -5.71
N ASP A 131 8.51 -6.82 -6.95
CA ASP A 131 9.31 -7.23 -8.10
C ASP A 131 9.47 -6.03 -9.04
N THR A 132 10.71 -5.63 -9.28
CA THR A 132 11.07 -4.30 -9.81
C THR A 132 12.25 -4.41 -10.76
N ASP A 133 12.40 -3.47 -11.69
CA ASP A 133 13.63 -3.32 -12.48
C ASP A 133 14.46 -2.09 -12.09
N LEU A 134 14.09 -1.43 -10.98
CA LEU A 134 14.81 -0.33 -10.34
C LEU A 134 15.04 0.86 -11.29
N ASP A 135 14.05 1.22 -12.11
CA ASP A 135 14.01 2.53 -12.76
C ASP A 135 13.73 3.62 -11.70
N LYS A 136 13.77 4.88 -12.12
CA LYS A 136 13.66 6.05 -11.25
C LYS A 136 12.32 6.11 -10.53
N ASP A 137 11.22 5.73 -11.19
CA ASP A 137 9.90 5.66 -10.56
C ASP A 137 9.72 4.43 -9.68
N ASP A 138 10.40 3.31 -9.94
CA ASP A 138 10.45 2.20 -8.98
C ASP A 138 11.02 2.64 -7.64
N TRP A 139 12.10 3.44 -7.64
CA TRP A 139 12.66 3.96 -6.39
C TRP A 139 11.65 4.82 -5.61
N ALA A 140 10.82 5.59 -6.32
CA ALA A 140 9.72 6.34 -5.71
C ALA A 140 8.65 5.41 -5.11
N ALA A 141 8.29 4.34 -5.82
CA ALA A 141 7.36 3.32 -5.35
C ALA A 141 7.89 2.60 -4.10
N ILE A 142 9.12 2.10 -4.14
CA ILE A 142 9.78 1.37 -3.04
C ILE A 142 9.93 2.28 -1.82
N ALA A 143 10.39 3.53 -2.01
CA ALA A 143 10.51 4.49 -0.92
C ALA A 143 9.15 4.76 -0.24
N TYR A 144 8.08 4.89 -1.03
CA TYR A 144 6.73 5.06 -0.50
C TYR A 144 6.26 3.83 0.29
N LEU A 145 6.43 2.61 -0.26
CA LEU A 145 5.98 1.36 0.36
C LEU A 145 6.75 1.04 1.65
N ILE A 146 8.07 1.22 1.65
CA ILE A 146 8.89 1.00 2.85
C ILE A 146 8.47 1.94 3.98
N ASN A 147 8.02 3.15 3.64
CA ASN A 147 7.54 4.14 4.61
C ASN A 147 6.05 3.95 5.01
N GLN A 148 5.49 2.75 4.82
CA GLN A 148 4.14 2.39 5.28
C GLN A 148 4.20 1.46 6.49
N PRO A 149 3.75 1.92 7.68
CA PRO A 149 3.76 1.08 8.89
C PRO A 149 2.82 -0.13 8.81
N GLN A 150 1.78 -0.07 7.97
CA GLN A 150 0.80 -1.13 7.76
C GLN A 150 1.26 -2.22 6.78
N LEU A 151 2.40 -2.04 6.10
CA LEU A 151 2.95 -3.03 5.18
C LEU A 151 4.12 -3.77 5.80
N ASP A 152 4.25 -5.05 5.43
CA ASP A 152 5.39 -5.88 5.77
C ASP A 152 6.05 -6.39 4.48
N ILE A 153 7.11 -5.69 4.06
CA ILE A 153 7.84 -6.03 2.84
C ILE A 153 8.73 -7.23 3.13
N ARG A 154 8.36 -8.38 2.56
CA ARG A 154 8.98 -9.68 2.81
C ARG A 154 10.09 -10.03 1.82
N ALA A 155 10.10 -9.42 0.64
CA ALA A 155 11.18 -9.55 -0.33
C ALA A 155 11.13 -8.41 -1.37
N ILE A 156 12.30 -8.08 -1.92
CA ILE A 156 12.43 -7.28 -3.15
C ILE A 156 13.21 -8.09 -4.19
N THR A 157 12.60 -8.40 -5.32
CA THR A 157 13.23 -9.09 -6.44
C THR A 157 13.49 -8.15 -7.60
N VAL A 158 14.62 -8.34 -8.28
CA VAL A 158 15.08 -7.47 -9.36
C VAL A 158 15.04 -8.19 -10.71
N GLU A 159 14.44 -7.53 -11.69
CA GLU A 159 14.35 -7.92 -13.10
C GLU A 159 15.54 -7.35 -13.88
N GLY A 160 16.62 -8.12 -14.00
CA GLY A 160 17.88 -7.70 -14.63
C GLY A 160 17.78 -7.41 -16.13
N ALA A 161 16.67 -7.77 -16.78
CA ALA A 161 16.38 -7.40 -18.17
C ALA A 161 15.82 -5.98 -18.31
N GLY A 162 15.33 -5.37 -17.22
CA GLY A 162 14.72 -4.05 -17.22
C GLY A 162 15.74 -2.90 -17.10
N ALA A 163 15.35 -1.83 -16.41
CA ALA A 163 16.14 -0.62 -16.23
C ALA A 163 17.47 -0.85 -15.50
N SER A 164 17.62 -1.83 -14.61
CA SER A 164 18.90 -2.12 -13.95
C SER A 164 19.37 -3.55 -14.18
N ASP A 165 20.67 -3.74 -14.46
CA ASP A 165 21.27 -5.08 -14.36
C ASP A 165 21.47 -5.51 -12.90
N CYS A 166 21.69 -6.81 -12.67
CA CYS A 166 21.84 -7.32 -11.32
C CYS A 166 23.04 -6.76 -10.56
N VAL A 167 24.14 -6.42 -11.24
CA VAL A 167 25.36 -5.94 -10.56
C VAL A 167 25.11 -4.56 -9.96
N HIS A 168 24.54 -3.66 -10.75
CA HIS A 168 24.23 -2.30 -10.30
C HIS A 168 22.98 -2.28 -9.42
N GLY A 169 21.91 -2.99 -9.82
CA GLY A 169 20.64 -3.02 -9.12
C GLY A 169 20.77 -3.52 -7.68
N ILE A 170 21.41 -4.69 -7.47
CA ILE A 170 21.62 -5.22 -6.13
C ILE A 170 22.51 -4.30 -5.30
N SER A 171 23.59 -3.77 -5.87
CA SER A 171 24.48 -2.83 -5.16
C SER A 171 23.73 -1.57 -4.68
N ASN A 172 22.92 -0.98 -5.56
CA ASN A 172 22.11 0.21 -5.24
C ASN A 172 21.03 -0.12 -4.20
N LEU A 173 20.38 -1.29 -4.30
CA LEU A 173 19.34 -1.72 -3.38
C LEU A 173 19.89 -2.02 -1.99
N VAL A 174 21.05 -2.68 -1.88
CA VAL A 174 21.72 -2.89 -0.58
C VAL A 174 21.99 -1.56 0.12
N LYS A 175 22.58 -0.59 -0.59
CA LYS A 175 22.87 0.73 -0.02
C LYS A 175 21.60 1.47 0.39
N SER A 176 20.53 1.35 -0.40
CA SER A 176 19.24 1.97 -0.10
C SER A 176 18.61 1.34 1.15
N LEU A 177 18.60 0.01 1.27
CA LEU A 177 18.08 -0.69 2.44
C LEU A 177 18.89 -0.40 3.70
N GLN A 178 20.21 -0.26 3.60
CA GLN A 178 21.05 0.21 4.70
C GLN A 178 20.69 1.65 5.10
N TYR A 179 20.54 2.55 4.13
CA TYR A 179 20.17 3.94 4.36
C TYR A 179 18.77 4.09 4.98
N TRP A 180 17.84 3.22 4.58
CA TRP A 180 16.48 3.18 5.10
C TRP A 180 16.32 2.36 6.37
N HIS A 181 17.39 1.79 6.92
CA HIS A 181 17.35 0.91 8.09
C HIS A 181 16.39 -0.28 7.93
N ARG A 182 16.38 -0.88 6.74
CA ARG A 182 15.53 -2.01 6.37
C ARG A 182 16.32 -3.19 5.82
N THR A 183 17.45 -3.49 6.45
CA THR A 183 18.29 -4.63 6.07
C THR A 183 17.67 -5.98 6.44
N ASP A 184 16.49 -5.99 7.06
CA ASP A 184 15.63 -7.15 7.29
C ASP A 184 15.02 -7.71 6.00
N ILE A 185 14.93 -6.91 4.94
CA ILE A 185 14.29 -7.32 3.68
C ILE A 185 15.30 -8.13 2.84
N PRO A 186 15.04 -9.43 2.56
CA PRO A 186 15.85 -10.19 1.63
C PRO A 186 15.65 -9.72 0.19
N ILE A 187 16.72 -9.80 -0.59
CA ILE A 187 16.70 -9.40 -2.01
C ILE A 187 17.25 -10.50 -2.91
N ALA A 188 16.81 -10.52 -4.16
CA ALA A 188 17.36 -11.40 -5.20
C ALA A 188 17.29 -10.71 -6.55
N CYS A 189 18.12 -11.12 -7.50
CA CYS A 189 18.04 -10.63 -8.88
C CYS A 189 18.10 -11.79 -9.86
N ASN A 190 17.40 -11.63 -10.98
CA ASN A 190 17.46 -12.52 -12.11
C ASN A 190 17.97 -11.76 -13.33
N ASN A 191 19.08 -12.21 -13.93
CA ASN A 191 19.63 -11.61 -15.15
C ASN A 191 19.23 -12.37 -16.42
N GLN A 192 18.30 -13.34 -16.33
CA GLN A 192 17.81 -14.07 -17.49
C GLN A 192 17.00 -13.13 -18.39
N LEU A 193 17.31 -13.17 -19.67
CA LEU A 193 16.52 -12.46 -20.68
C LEU A 193 15.33 -13.33 -21.13
N GLY A 194 14.24 -12.69 -21.51
CA GLY A 194 13.09 -13.36 -22.12
C GLY A 194 13.42 -13.96 -23.49
N MET A 195 12.44 -14.64 -24.12
CA MET A 195 12.61 -15.33 -25.40
C MET A 195 13.27 -14.47 -26.50
N TYR A 196 12.89 -13.19 -26.59
CA TYR A 196 13.41 -12.28 -27.61
C TYR A 196 14.76 -11.65 -27.25
N LYS A 197 15.36 -12.03 -26.11
CA LYS A 197 16.63 -11.52 -25.60
C LYS A 197 16.70 -9.99 -25.53
N THR A 198 15.55 -9.37 -25.27
CA THR A 198 15.37 -7.93 -25.17
C THR A 198 15.73 -7.42 -23.78
N HIS A 199 16.22 -6.19 -23.72
CA HIS A 199 16.42 -5.44 -22.48
C HIS A 199 16.10 -3.95 -22.70
N PHE A 200 15.99 -3.16 -21.63
CA PHE A 200 15.83 -1.71 -21.76
C PHE A 200 17.01 -1.06 -22.51
N PRO A 201 16.82 0.10 -23.16
CA PRO A 201 17.88 0.81 -23.88
C PRO A 201 19.10 1.02 -22.98
N SER A 202 20.30 0.76 -23.48
CA SER A 202 21.54 0.88 -22.70
C SER A 202 21.74 2.27 -22.07
N THR A 203 21.26 3.32 -22.73
CA THR A 203 21.31 4.71 -22.23
C THR A 203 20.38 4.99 -21.06
N TRP A 204 19.38 4.14 -20.83
CA TRP A 204 18.45 4.25 -19.69
C TRP A 204 18.90 3.37 -18.52
N ARG A 205 19.83 2.44 -18.76
CA ARG A 205 20.18 1.43 -17.78
C ARG A 205 20.93 1.99 -16.59
N ASN A 206 20.71 1.35 -15.44
CA ASN A 206 21.36 1.57 -14.16
C ASN A 206 21.23 3.02 -13.65
N PRO A 207 20.00 3.59 -13.61
CA PRO A 207 19.79 4.95 -13.17
C PRO A 207 20.29 5.14 -11.73
N GLY A 208 20.80 6.34 -11.42
CA GLY A 208 21.24 6.67 -10.07
C GLY A 208 22.56 6.08 -9.62
N THR A 209 23.23 5.23 -10.42
CA THR A 209 24.49 4.57 -10.03
C THR A 209 25.53 5.52 -9.43
N ASN A 210 25.69 6.72 -9.99
CA ASN A 210 26.64 7.72 -9.47
C ASN A 210 26.23 8.30 -8.12
N TYR A 211 24.93 8.46 -7.86
CA TYR A 211 24.41 8.87 -6.57
C TYR A 211 24.68 7.78 -5.53
N PHE A 212 24.31 6.53 -5.82
CA PHE A 212 24.50 5.41 -4.89
C PHE A 212 25.97 5.09 -4.61
N LYS A 213 26.89 5.34 -5.55
CA LYS A 213 28.34 5.26 -5.28
C LYS A 213 28.79 6.21 -4.16
N LYS A 214 28.15 7.37 -4.03
CA LYS A 214 28.48 8.40 -3.03
C LYS A 214 27.59 8.34 -1.78
N LEU A 215 26.48 7.60 -1.83
CA LEU A 215 25.57 7.46 -0.71
C LEU A 215 26.28 6.80 0.47
N ARG A 216 26.44 7.56 1.55
CA ARG A 216 27.00 7.06 2.81
C ARG A 216 25.89 6.34 3.56
N ALA A 217 25.79 5.04 3.33
CA ALA A 217 24.90 4.15 4.06
C ALA A 217 25.75 3.16 4.85
N HIS A 218 25.54 3.08 6.16
CA HIS A 218 26.12 2.05 6.99
C HIS A 218 25.05 1.51 7.93
N HIS A 219 24.89 0.20 7.92
CA HIS A 219 24.02 -0.51 8.85
C HIS A 219 24.79 -1.73 9.37
N SER A 220 24.70 -2.00 10.67
CA SER A 220 25.47 -3.07 11.30
C SER A 220 25.06 -4.47 10.83
N LYS A 221 23.80 -4.64 10.42
CA LYS A 221 23.28 -5.90 9.88
C LYS A 221 23.42 -5.92 8.35
N PRO A 222 23.96 -7.01 7.77
CA PRO A 222 24.01 -7.17 6.33
C PRO A 222 22.60 -7.37 5.75
N VAL A 223 22.43 -7.05 4.47
CA VAL A 223 21.24 -7.38 3.68
C VAL A 223 21.40 -8.82 3.17
N LEU A 224 20.38 -9.66 3.34
CA LEU A 224 20.39 -11.02 2.80
C LEU A 224 20.18 -11.01 1.29
N ILE A 225 21.17 -11.48 0.53
CA ILE A 225 21.12 -11.59 -0.93
C ILE A 225 20.95 -13.07 -1.31
N LYS A 226 19.86 -13.41 -1.97
CA LYS A 226 19.55 -14.74 -2.50
C LYS A 226 19.90 -14.78 -3.99
N THR A 227 20.21 -15.96 -4.50
CA THR A 227 20.69 -16.16 -5.88
C THR A 227 19.58 -16.39 -6.91
N ASP A 228 18.36 -16.70 -6.47
CA ASP A 228 17.22 -17.05 -7.34
C ASP A 228 15.98 -16.27 -6.91
N ALA A 229 15.58 -15.30 -7.74
CA ALA A 229 14.45 -14.43 -7.46
C ALA A 229 13.11 -15.18 -7.45
N ALA A 230 12.91 -16.11 -8.38
CA ALA A 230 11.67 -16.89 -8.45
C ALA A 230 11.51 -17.80 -7.22
N LYS A 231 12.60 -18.43 -6.76
CA LYS A 231 12.58 -19.22 -5.52
C LYS A 231 12.35 -18.36 -4.30
N LEU A 232 12.98 -17.18 -4.19
CA LEU A 232 12.74 -16.27 -3.07
C LEU A 232 11.25 -15.87 -2.99
N ILE A 233 10.61 -15.58 -4.12
CA ILE A 233 9.17 -15.29 -4.14
C ILE A 233 8.36 -16.46 -3.58
N ASN A 234 8.61 -17.69 -4.05
CA ASN A 234 7.88 -18.87 -3.57
C ASN A 234 8.20 -19.22 -2.11
N GLU A 235 9.44 -19.03 -1.64
CA GLU A 235 9.82 -19.18 -0.21
C GLU A 235 8.94 -18.27 0.66
N VAL A 236 8.79 -17.00 0.28
CA VAL A 236 7.92 -16.06 1.00
C VAL A 236 6.46 -16.49 0.98
N LEU A 237 5.93 -16.90 -0.19
CA LEU A 237 4.54 -17.34 -0.30
C LEU A 237 4.26 -18.60 0.55
N GLN A 238 5.19 -19.55 0.60
CA GLN A 238 5.08 -20.77 1.40
C GLN A 238 5.11 -20.49 2.90
N GLN A 239 6.00 -19.60 3.33
CA GLN A 239 6.22 -19.27 4.74
C GLN A 239 5.20 -18.27 5.29
N SER A 240 4.49 -17.53 4.43
CA SER A 240 3.49 -16.56 4.88
C SER A 240 2.22 -17.25 5.35
N GLU A 241 1.85 -17.02 6.62
CA GLU A 241 0.56 -17.43 7.18
C GLU A 241 -0.59 -16.70 6.49
N GLU A 242 -0.44 -15.38 6.31
CA GLU A 242 -1.41 -14.52 5.63
C GLU A 242 -1.17 -14.47 4.11
N PRO A 243 -2.24 -14.36 3.30
CA PRO A 243 -2.13 -14.12 1.86
C PRO A 243 -1.32 -12.87 1.51
N VAL A 244 -0.43 -13.00 0.54
CA VAL A 244 0.59 -12.03 0.17
C VAL A 244 0.10 -11.17 -1.01
N VAL A 245 0.40 -9.87 -0.96
CA VAL A 245 0.28 -8.99 -2.12
C VAL A 245 1.57 -9.04 -2.92
N VAL A 246 1.45 -9.18 -4.23
CA VAL A 246 2.61 -9.13 -5.13
C VAL A 246 2.49 -7.86 -5.98
N MET A 247 3.49 -7.01 -5.91
CA MET A 247 3.61 -5.80 -6.72
C MET A 247 4.71 -5.99 -7.76
N ALA A 248 4.34 -6.04 -9.03
CA ALA A 248 5.26 -6.15 -10.15
C ALA A 248 5.28 -4.82 -10.91
N ILE A 249 6.38 -4.09 -10.79
CA ILE A 249 6.59 -2.79 -11.42
C ILE A 249 7.68 -2.81 -12.50
N GLY A 250 8.36 -3.95 -12.69
CA GLY A 250 9.23 -4.22 -13.84
C GLY A 250 8.61 -5.19 -14.87
N PRO A 251 9.45 -5.76 -15.78
CA PRO A 251 9.11 -6.93 -16.57
C PRO A 251 8.62 -8.12 -15.70
N LEU A 252 8.05 -9.17 -16.31
CA LEU A 252 7.36 -10.24 -15.57
C LEU A 252 8.08 -11.60 -15.56
N ILE A 253 9.38 -11.64 -15.84
CA ILE A 253 10.14 -12.90 -16.00
C ILE A 253 10.21 -13.68 -14.68
N ASN A 254 10.52 -13.00 -13.57
CA ASN A 254 10.55 -13.51 -12.21
C ASN A 254 9.18 -14.05 -11.80
N ILE A 255 8.12 -13.26 -12.03
CA ILE A 255 6.74 -13.63 -11.72
C ILE A 255 6.32 -14.88 -12.50
N ALA A 256 6.57 -14.91 -13.82
CA ALA A 256 6.24 -16.05 -14.65
C ALA A 256 7.04 -17.31 -14.25
N ALA A 257 8.32 -17.15 -13.90
CA ALA A 257 9.15 -18.24 -13.42
C ALA A 257 8.65 -18.79 -12.07
N ALA A 258 8.27 -17.93 -11.13
CA ALA A 258 7.77 -18.32 -9.82
C ALA A 258 6.40 -19.02 -9.89
N ILE A 259 5.48 -18.53 -10.72
CA ILE A 259 4.20 -19.20 -11.01
C ILE A 259 4.44 -20.58 -11.63
N ARG A 260 5.42 -20.70 -12.53
CA ARG A 260 5.76 -21.98 -13.17
C ARG A 260 6.31 -23.00 -12.17
N LEU A 261 7.03 -22.54 -11.14
CA LEU A 261 7.55 -23.42 -10.09
C LEU A 261 6.42 -24.03 -9.25
N ASP A 262 5.37 -23.25 -8.92
CA ASP A 262 4.22 -23.74 -8.16
C ASP A 262 2.96 -22.89 -8.41
N THR A 263 2.17 -23.27 -9.41
CA THR A 263 0.97 -22.50 -9.78
C THR A 263 -0.11 -22.59 -8.69
N SER A 264 -0.23 -23.72 -7.99
CA SER A 264 -1.24 -23.90 -6.93
C SER A 264 -0.95 -22.99 -5.74
N LEU A 265 0.33 -22.88 -5.34
CA LEU A 265 0.75 -21.93 -4.31
C LEU A 265 0.39 -20.50 -4.69
N TRP A 266 0.65 -20.09 -5.92
CA TRP A 266 0.33 -18.73 -6.37
C TRP A 266 -1.16 -18.43 -6.33
N LEU A 267 -2.00 -19.36 -6.84
CA LEU A 267 -3.45 -19.18 -6.86
C LEU A 267 -4.07 -19.20 -5.45
N THR A 268 -3.39 -19.76 -4.45
CA THR A 268 -3.89 -19.84 -3.07
C THR A 268 -3.32 -18.77 -2.14
N LYS A 269 -2.05 -18.39 -2.32
CA LYS A 269 -1.34 -17.46 -1.44
C LYS A 269 -1.30 -16.01 -1.94
N VAL A 270 -1.51 -15.75 -3.24
CA VAL A 270 -1.51 -14.37 -3.76
C VAL A 270 -2.90 -13.76 -3.68
N LYS A 271 -3.07 -12.78 -2.79
CA LYS A 271 -4.34 -12.06 -2.57
C LYS A 271 -4.63 -11.01 -3.64
N GLY A 272 -3.58 -10.39 -4.16
CA GLY A 272 -3.67 -9.32 -5.13
C GLY A 272 -2.36 -9.17 -5.89
N PHE A 273 -2.48 -9.02 -7.20
CA PHE A 273 -1.37 -8.80 -8.12
C PHE A 273 -1.47 -7.40 -8.71
N TYR A 274 -0.61 -6.49 -8.23
CA TYR A 274 -0.55 -5.11 -8.68
C TYR A 274 0.51 -5.00 -9.77
N PHE A 275 0.12 -4.57 -10.97
CA PHE A 275 1.03 -4.49 -12.10
C PHE A 275 1.06 -3.08 -12.70
N SER A 276 2.27 -2.59 -12.99
CA SER A 276 2.50 -1.37 -13.77
C SER A 276 2.90 -1.74 -15.19
N GLY A 277 2.04 -1.42 -16.16
CA GLY A 277 2.28 -1.75 -17.56
C GLY A 277 0.99 -1.96 -18.34
N GLY A 278 1.17 -2.29 -19.62
CA GLY A 278 0.09 -2.39 -20.58
C GLY A 278 -0.51 -1.04 -20.98
N ASN A 279 -1.07 -0.99 -22.18
CA ASN A 279 -1.97 0.05 -22.60
C ASN A 279 -3.04 -0.59 -23.48
N PHE A 280 -4.30 -0.40 -23.11
CA PHE A 280 -5.38 -1.11 -23.77
C PHE A 280 -5.52 -0.70 -25.23
N THR A 281 -5.66 -1.70 -26.09
CA THR A 281 -6.14 -1.52 -27.46
C THR A 281 -7.25 -2.51 -27.79
N LYS A 282 -8.17 -2.11 -28.67
CA LYS A 282 -9.16 -3.01 -29.29
C LYS A 282 -8.53 -3.80 -30.44
N GLU A 283 -7.58 -3.18 -31.15
CA GLU A 283 -6.93 -3.76 -32.32
C GLU A 283 -5.42 -3.67 -32.20
N ALA A 284 -4.72 -4.75 -32.54
CA ALA A 284 -3.27 -4.75 -32.62
C ALA A 284 -2.86 -4.27 -34.01
N THR A 285 -2.90 -2.95 -34.23
CA THR A 285 -2.58 -2.34 -35.55
C THR A 285 -1.11 -1.91 -35.68
N SER A 286 -0.35 -2.00 -34.59
CA SER A 286 0.94 -1.33 -34.47
C SER A 286 2.11 -2.31 -34.58
N ILE A 287 2.94 -2.14 -35.61
CA ILE A 287 4.14 -2.95 -35.89
C ILE A 287 5.32 -2.34 -35.12
N ALA A 288 5.63 -2.87 -33.93
CA ALA A 288 6.89 -2.56 -33.27
C ALA A 288 7.96 -3.56 -33.69
N LYS A 289 8.82 -3.18 -34.65
CA LYS A 289 9.87 -4.07 -35.16
C LYS A 289 11.04 -4.23 -34.19
N TYR A 290 11.35 -3.22 -33.34
CA TYR A 290 12.49 -3.26 -32.42
C TYR A 290 12.34 -2.44 -31.11
N TYR A 291 11.25 -1.69 -30.95
CA TYR A 291 10.99 -0.83 -29.77
C TYR A 291 9.49 -0.60 -29.63
N PRO A 292 8.95 -0.37 -28.41
CA PRO A 292 7.60 0.15 -28.25
C PRO A 292 7.56 1.60 -28.75
N LYS A 293 7.55 1.80 -30.08
CA LYS A 293 7.34 3.10 -30.73
C LYS A 293 5.86 3.48 -30.77
N THR A 294 5.02 2.67 -30.15
CA THR A 294 3.59 2.62 -30.37
C THR A 294 2.91 2.82 -29.03
N GLU A 295 1.86 3.64 -29.00
CA GLU A 295 1.15 3.93 -27.75
C GLU A 295 0.60 2.67 -27.07
N THR A 296 0.38 1.58 -27.81
CA THR A 296 -0.23 0.31 -27.38
C THR A 296 0.73 -0.67 -26.68
N GLN A 297 2.04 -0.48 -26.81
CA GLN A 297 3.05 -1.34 -26.19
C GLN A 297 3.76 -0.59 -25.07
N THR A 298 3.98 -1.26 -23.96
CA THR A 298 4.68 -0.71 -22.79
C THR A 298 5.95 -1.49 -22.55
N TRP A 299 6.98 -0.84 -22.01
CA TRP A 299 8.28 -1.46 -21.80
C TRP A 299 8.23 -2.79 -21.06
N ASN A 300 7.57 -2.87 -19.90
CA ASN A 300 7.52 -4.11 -19.09
C ASN A 300 7.00 -5.34 -19.87
N LEU A 301 5.90 -5.17 -20.62
CA LEU A 301 5.34 -6.24 -21.46
C LEU A 301 6.09 -6.44 -22.78
N PHE A 302 6.74 -5.40 -23.33
CA PHE A 302 7.57 -5.51 -24.52
C PHE A 302 8.88 -6.29 -24.24
N ILE A 303 9.48 -6.10 -23.07
CA ILE A 303 10.69 -6.80 -22.65
C ILE A 303 10.41 -8.28 -22.38
N ALA A 304 9.26 -8.58 -21.78
CA ALA A 304 8.91 -9.94 -21.36
C ALA A 304 7.50 -10.37 -21.84
N PRO A 305 7.24 -10.39 -23.17
CA PRO A 305 5.88 -10.61 -23.67
C PRO A 305 5.39 -12.04 -23.46
N GLU A 306 6.29 -13.04 -23.49
CA GLU A 306 5.95 -14.41 -23.13
C GLU A 306 5.52 -14.50 -21.67
N ALA A 307 6.28 -13.85 -20.79
CA ALA A 307 6.02 -13.85 -19.37
C ALA A 307 4.67 -13.16 -19.09
N GLY A 308 4.43 -12.00 -19.68
CA GLY A 308 3.14 -11.31 -19.63
C GLY A 308 1.98 -12.19 -20.11
N TYR A 309 2.13 -12.86 -21.26
CA TYR A 309 1.12 -13.82 -21.75
C TYR A 309 0.84 -14.95 -20.76
N ARG A 310 1.87 -15.50 -20.10
CA ARG A 310 1.71 -16.60 -19.13
C ARG A 310 1.08 -16.15 -17.82
N VAL A 311 1.47 -14.98 -17.31
CA VAL A 311 0.92 -14.39 -16.07
C VAL A 311 -0.55 -14.02 -16.28
N PHE A 312 -0.88 -13.31 -17.37
CA PHE A 312 -2.25 -12.88 -17.67
C PHE A 312 -3.17 -14.01 -18.17
N LYS A 313 -2.70 -15.27 -18.16
CA LYS A 313 -3.54 -16.46 -18.31
C LYS A 313 -3.97 -17.06 -16.97
N GLN A 314 -3.33 -16.65 -15.87
CA GLN A 314 -3.67 -17.15 -14.55
C GLN A 314 -4.91 -16.44 -14.01
N SER A 315 -5.66 -17.13 -13.15
CA SER A 315 -6.84 -16.57 -12.48
C SER A 315 -6.45 -15.75 -11.24
N LEU A 316 -5.54 -14.79 -11.41
CA LEU A 316 -5.09 -13.87 -10.35
C LEU A 316 -6.04 -12.67 -10.24
N SER A 317 -6.17 -12.12 -9.03
CA SER A 317 -6.83 -10.82 -8.82
C SER A 317 -5.90 -9.69 -9.23
N VAL A 318 -6.04 -9.21 -10.46
CA VAL A 318 -5.14 -8.21 -11.06
C VAL A 318 -5.66 -6.78 -10.87
N VAL A 319 -4.82 -5.93 -10.27
CA VAL A 319 -4.99 -4.48 -10.23
C VAL A 319 -3.95 -3.84 -11.14
N LEU A 320 -4.39 -3.06 -12.13
CA LEU A 320 -3.53 -2.59 -13.23
C LEU A 320 -3.39 -1.07 -13.25
N ASN A 321 -2.16 -0.59 -13.31
CA ASN A 321 -1.83 0.77 -13.70
C ASN A 321 -1.31 0.76 -15.15
N THR A 322 -2.07 1.36 -16.06
CA THR A 322 -1.68 1.39 -17.48
C THR A 322 -0.68 2.49 -17.75
N HIS A 323 0.13 2.35 -18.79
CA HIS A 323 1.05 3.40 -19.22
C HIS A 323 0.33 4.71 -19.56
N LYS A 324 -0.89 4.63 -20.12
CA LYS A 324 -1.72 5.82 -20.38
C LYS A 324 -2.05 6.57 -19.09
N THR A 325 -2.43 5.85 -18.03
CA THR A 325 -2.74 6.45 -16.72
C THR A 325 -1.47 7.01 -16.08
N ALA A 326 -0.39 6.23 -16.04
CA ALA A 326 0.90 6.65 -15.51
C ALA A 326 1.42 7.95 -16.14
N ARG A 327 1.27 8.10 -17.47
CA ARG A 327 1.73 9.31 -18.20
C ARG A 327 1.07 10.60 -17.75
N LEU A 328 -0.10 10.56 -17.12
CA LEU A 328 -0.74 11.77 -16.60
C LEU A 328 0.07 12.42 -15.46
N LEU A 329 0.95 11.66 -14.78
CA LEU A 329 1.87 12.19 -13.77
C LEU A 329 3.08 12.91 -14.35
N HIS A 330 3.39 12.67 -15.63
CA HIS A 330 4.54 13.28 -16.29
C HIS A 330 4.21 14.69 -16.79
N ASN A 331 2.93 14.98 -17.00
CA ASN A 331 2.48 16.27 -17.48
C ASN A 331 2.88 17.35 -16.47
N ASN A 332 3.30 18.52 -16.97
CA ASN A 332 3.55 19.77 -16.24
C ASN A 332 4.62 19.81 -15.14
N ASN A 333 5.45 18.78 -14.95
CA ASN A 333 6.55 18.75 -13.97
C ASN A 333 6.17 18.96 -12.48
N SER A 334 4.89 19.10 -12.14
CA SER A 334 4.44 19.42 -10.77
C SER A 334 4.91 18.43 -9.71
N MET A 335 5.05 17.14 -10.06
CA MET A 335 5.60 16.14 -9.14
C MET A 335 7.05 16.43 -8.76
N TYR A 336 7.90 16.75 -9.75
CA TYR A 336 9.28 17.13 -9.50
C TYR A 336 9.37 18.47 -8.74
N GLU A 337 8.58 19.47 -9.13
CA GLU A 337 8.54 20.77 -8.45
C GLU A 337 8.18 20.64 -6.97
N ASN A 338 7.21 19.78 -6.64
CA ASN A 338 6.82 19.54 -5.25
C ASN A 338 7.93 18.91 -4.42
N ILE A 339 8.64 17.91 -4.96
CA ILE A 339 9.73 17.26 -4.21
C ILE A 339 10.98 18.14 -4.15
N ASP A 340 11.25 18.95 -5.17
CA ASP A 340 12.29 19.99 -5.13
C ASP A 340 11.96 21.04 -4.08
N ALA A 341 10.71 21.50 -3.98
CA ALA A 341 10.29 22.43 -2.92
C ALA A 341 10.56 21.86 -1.52
N LEU A 342 10.27 20.57 -1.27
CA LEU A 342 10.64 19.91 -0.01
C LEU A 342 12.16 19.88 0.19
N ASN A 343 12.95 19.68 -0.88
CA ASN A 343 14.41 19.69 -0.81
C ASN A 343 14.95 21.08 -0.43
N GLN A 344 14.49 22.14 -1.12
CA GLN A 344 14.90 23.52 -0.86
C GLN A 344 14.55 23.97 0.55
N GLN A 345 13.45 23.47 1.11
CA GLN A 345 13.02 23.76 2.48
C GLN A 345 13.71 22.84 3.52
N HIS A 346 14.62 21.96 3.10
CA HIS A 346 15.27 20.96 3.96
C HIS A 346 14.28 20.03 4.69
N GLN A 347 13.12 19.78 4.07
CA GLN A 347 12.03 18.99 4.63
C GLN A 347 12.03 17.54 4.14
N LEU A 348 12.98 17.09 3.32
CA LEU A 348 13.02 15.69 2.89
C LEU A 348 13.47 14.77 4.03
N ASN A 349 12.68 13.72 4.29
CA ASN A 349 13.12 12.58 5.10
C ASN A 349 14.06 11.67 4.30
N ARG A 350 14.58 10.60 4.92
CA ARG A 350 15.51 9.65 4.28
C ARG A 350 14.93 8.96 3.03
N PHE A 351 13.62 8.76 2.97
CA PHE A 351 12.96 8.18 1.79
C PHE A 351 12.93 9.20 0.66
N GLY A 352 12.46 10.41 0.96
CA GLY A 352 12.40 11.53 0.02
C GLY A 352 13.75 11.92 -0.58
N LYS A 353 14.86 11.80 0.17
CA LYS A 353 16.21 12.09 -0.31
C LYS A 353 16.65 11.20 -1.49
N ILE A 354 16.32 9.91 -1.46
CA ILE A 354 16.62 9.01 -2.59
C ILE A 354 15.72 9.34 -3.77
N VAL A 355 14.43 9.54 -3.54
CA VAL A 355 13.47 9.90 -4.61
C VAL A 355 13.91 11.17 -5.33
N TYR A 356 14.18 12.24 -4.58
CA TYR A 356 14.63 13.52 -5.14
C TYR A 356 15.92 13.36 -5.97
N ALA A 357 16.89 12.59 -5.48
CA ALA A 357 18.18 12.42 -6.14
C ALA A 357 18.11 11.72 -7.51
N LEU A 358 17.04 10.98 -7.78
CA LEU A 358 16.87 10.20 -9.02
C LEU A 358 15.96 10.88 -10.03
N GLN A 359 15.10 11.78 -9.56
CA GLN A 359 14.13 12.50 -10.37
C GLN A 359 14.73 13.78 -10.97
N SER A 360 14.18 14.23 -12.10
CA SER A 360 14.52 15.54 -12.68
C SER A 360 13.38 16.12 -13.52
N SER A 361 13.40 17.44 -13.76
CA SER A 361 12.44 18.11 -14.64
C SER A 361 12.44 17.63 -16.10
N LYS A 362 13.51 16.94 -16.53
CA LYS A 362 13.62 16.32 -17.87
C LYS A 362 13.27 14.84 -17.87
N ASN A 363 13.06 14.25 -16.70
CA ASN A 363 12.88 12.82 -16.51
C ASN A 363 12.01 12.61 -15.25
N ASN A 364 10.75 13.02 -15.39
CA ASN A 364 9.74 13.15 -14.33
C ASN A 364 8.76 11.98 -14.39
N TYR A 365 9.27 10.74 -14.27
CA TYR A 365 8.44 9.53 -14.31
C TYR A 365 7.98 9.13 -12.91
N TRP A 366 6.71 8.75 -12.76
CA TRP A 366 6.11 8.42 -11.45
C TRP A 366 5.06 7.30 -11.54
N GLY A 367 5.05 6.55 -12.64
CA GLY A 367 4.02 5.55 -12.90
C GLY A 367 3.97 4.49 -11.80
N ASP A 368 5.12 3.99 -11.40
CA ASP A 368 5.19 2.93 -10.40
C ASP A 368 4.84 3.43 -9.00
N ALA A 369 5.10 4.70 -8.70
CA ALA A 369 4.63 5.34 -7.48
C ALA A 369 3.08 5.38 -7.39
N LEU A 370 2.39 5.55 -8.52
CA LEU A 370 0.93 5.41 -8.56
C LEU A 370 0.48 3.98 -8.26
N THR A 371 1.16 2.98 -8.83
CA THR A 371 0.89 1.56 -8.54
C THR A 371 1.05 1.26 -7.05
N ALA A 372 2.10 1.80 -6.41
CA ALA A 372 2.29 1.72 -4.97
C ALA A 372 1.17 2.38 -4.16
N MET A 373 0.73 3.57 -4.58
CA MET A 373 -0.36 4.28 -3.91
C MET A 373 -1.72 3.60 -4.10
N MET A 374 -1.98 2.96 -5.24
CA MET A 374 -3.21 2.17 -5.47
C MET A 374 -3.38 1.02 -4.48
N LEU A 375 -2.28 0.47 -3.94
CA LEU A 375 -2.35 -0.56 -2.90
C LEU A 375 -2.72 0.04 -1.54
N VAL A 376 -2.08 1.16 -1.17
CA VAL A 376 -2.17 1.76 0.17
C VAL A 376 -3.41 2.64 0.32
N MET A 377 -3.81 3.28 -0.77
CA MET A 377 -4.87 4.28 -0.85
C MET A 377 -5.69 4.02 -2.12
N PRO A 378 -6.55 2.98 -2.14
CA PRO A 378 -7.34 2.64 -3.32
C PRO A 378 -8.17 3.83 -3.83
N GLU A 379 -8.64 4.70 -2.94
CA GLU A 379 -9.43 5.90 -3.29
C GLU A 379 -8.67 6.94 -4.14
N VAL A 380 -7.35 6.80 -4.32
CA VAL A 380 -6.57 7.66 -5.22
C VAL A 380 -7.04 7.51 -6.67
N CYS A 381 -7.56 6.34 -7.04
CA CYS A 381 -7.95 5.98 -8.39
C CYS A 381 -9.46 5.81 -8.54
N ARG A 382 -9.99 6.18 -9.71
CA ARG A 382 -11.26 5.66 -10.19
C ARG A 382 -10.99 4.44 -11.05
N TYR A 383 -11.48 3.30 -10.59
CA TYR A 383 -11.24 2.04 -11.26
C TYR A 383 -12.34 1.68 -12.24
N GLN A 384 -11.97 0.87 -13.22
CA GLN A 384 -12.89 0.24 -14.14
C GLN A 384 -12.47 -1.22 -14.36
N ASP A 385 -13.46 -2.11 -14.42
CA ASP A 385 -13.24 -3.51 -14.76
C ASP A 385 -13.24 -3.68 -16.28
N VAL A 386 -12.23 -4.38 -16.81
CA VAL A 386 -12.20 -4.81 -18.21
C VAL A 386 -11.70 -6.23 -18.32
N ARG A 387 -11.85 -6.84 -19.49
CA ARG A 387 -11.25 -8.13 -19.81
C ARG A 387 -10.16 -7.95 -20.86
N MET A 388 -8.98 -8.53 -20.62
CA MET A 388 -7.83 -8.38 -21.51
C MET A 388 -6.99 -9.64 -21.65
N ASN A 389 -6.27 -9.72 -22.76
CA ASN A 389 -5.20 -10.66 -23.00
C ASN A 389 -3.90 -9.91 -23.29
N VAL A 390 -2.77 -10.49 -22.90
CA VAL A 390 -1.47 -10.07 -23.42
C VAL A 390 -1.17 -10.91 -24.65
N LEU A 391 -0.84 -10.30 -25.77
CA LEU A 391 -0.47 -11.01 -26.99
C LEU A 391 1.01 -11.41 -26.92
N PHE A 392 1.36 -12.56 -27.49
CA PHE A 392 2.76 -13.04 -27.52
C PHE A 392 3.25 -13.43 -28.90
N LYS A 393 2.39 -13.85 -29.84
CA LYS A 393 2.80 -14.19 -31.20
C LYS A 393 1.78 -13.69 -32.22
N PRO A 394 2.22 -13.26 -33.41
CA PRO A 394 3.62 -13.06 -33.85
C PRO A 394 4.35 -11.93 -33.10
N PHE A 395 5.69 -11.87 -33.23
CA PHE A 395 6.57 -10.91 -32.53
C PHE A 395 6.07 -9.45 -32.58
N GLN A 396 5.52 -9.06 -33.73
CA GLN A 396 5.04 -7.71 -34.01
C GLN A 396 3.96 -7.23 -33.03
N TYR A 397 3.18 -8.16 -32.47
CA TYR A 397 2.11 -7.87 -31.51
C TYR A 397 2.46 -8.30 -30.08
N SER A 398 3.64 -8.86 -29.87
CA SER A 398 4.07 -9.34 -28.55
C SER A 398 4.08 -8.20 -27.54
N GLY A 399 3.50 -8.45 -26.35
CA GLY A 399 3.41 -7.48 -25.27
C GLY A 399 2.23 -6.52 -25.38
N VAL A 400 1.45 -6.56 -26.46
CA VAL A 400 0.22 -5.77 -26.60
C VAL A 400 -0.84 -6.29 -25.63
N SER A 401 -1.44 -5.38 -24.86
CA SER A 401 -2.57 -5.66 -23.97
C SER A 401 -3.88 -5.38 -24.72
N LYS A 402 -4.48 -6.43 -25.25
CA LYS A 402 -5.70 -6.37 -26.08
C LYS A 402 -6.94 -6.58 -25.23
N LEU A 403 -7.92 -5.69 -25.33
CA LEU A 403 -9.25 -5.91 -24.76
C LEU A 403 -9.92 -7.10 -25.46
N SER A 404 -10.42 -8.05 -24.68
CA SER A 404 -11.05 -9.27 -25.20
C SER A 404 -12.05 -9.82 -24.21
N SER A 405 -13.24 -10.22 -24.68
CA SER A 405 -14.26 -10.89 -23.87
C SER A 405 -13.77 -12.21 -23.28
N GLU A 406 -12.83 -12.89 -23.95
CA GLU A 406 -12.23 -14.15 -23.51
C GLU A 406 -11.04 -13.95 -22.55
N GLY A 407 -10.61 -12.70 -22.36
CA GLY A 407 -9.46 -12.40 -21.51
C GLY A 407 -9.75 -12.49 -20.02
N ILE A 408 -8.71 -12.32 -19.19
CA ILE A 408 -8.88 -12.27 -17.74
C ILE A 408 -9.50 -10.93 -17.33
N LYS A 409 -10.27 -10.94 -16.24
CA LYS A 409 -10.78 -9.72 -15.64
C LYS A 409 -9.64 -8.97 -14.96
N VAL A 410 -9.49 -7.70 -15.26
CA VAL A 410 -8.52 -6.79 -14.63
C VAL A 410 -9.24 -5.55 -14.10
N HIS A 411 -8.82 -5.11 -12.92
CA HIS A 411 -9.32 -3.91 -12.27
C HIS A 411 -8.30 -2.79 -12.49
N TYR A 412 -8.54 -1.88 -13.44
CA TYR A 412 -7.51 -0.90 -13.81
C TYR A 412 -7.84 0.52 -13.33
N CYS A 413 -6.81 1.28 -12.98
CA CYS A 413 -6.96 2.71 -12.67
C CYS A 413 -7.18 3.50 -13.97
N LYS A 414 -8.42 3.95 -14.19
CA LYS A 414 -8.81 4.70 -15.40
C LYS A 414 -8.30 6.12 -15.37
N ASP A 415 -8.40 6.73 -14.20
CA ASP A 415 -7.88 8.05 -13.87
C ASP A 415 -7.71 8.14 -12.35
N PHE A 416 -7.05 9.18 -11.88
CA PHE A 416 -6.72 9.35 -10.46
C PHE A 416 -6.84 10.81 -10.03
N ASN A 417 -6.98 11.02 -8.73
CA ASN A 417 -6.99 12.33 -8.10
C ASN A 417 -5.54 12.82 -7.91
N LEU A 418 -5.04 13.60 -8.88
CA LEU A 418 -3.67 14.13 -8.86
C LEU A 418 -3.35 14.97 -7.60
N PRO A 419 -4.19 15.93 -7.17
CA PRO A 419 -3.95 16.66 -5.93
C PRO A 419 -3.85 15.76 -4.69
N LEU A 420 -4.70 14.74 -4.59
CA LEU A 420 -4.65 13.77 -3.50
C LEU A 420 -3.35 12.97 -3.54
N PHE A 421 -2.98 12.45 -4.71
CA PHE A 421 -1.73 11.73 -4.96
C PHE A 421 -0.52 12.57 -4.51
N GLN A 422 -0.40 13.79 -5.05
CA GLN A 422 0.68 14.73 -4.74
C GLN A 422 0.79 14.99 -3.24
N ARG A 423 -0.31 15.41 -2.60
CA ARG A 423 -0.32 15.75 -1.18
C ARG A 423 0.15 14.59 -0.32
N ILE A 424 -0.41 13.39 -0.52
CA ILE A 424 -0.12 12.23 0.33
C ILE A 424 1.29 11.69 0.06
N PHE A 425 1.70 11.64 -1.20
CA PHE A 425 3.05 11.20 -1.56
C PHE A 425 4.09 12.14 -0.94
N MET A 426 3.95 13.45 -1.11
CA MET A 426 4.86 14.45 -0.57
C MET A 426 4.88 14.45 0.96
N GLN A 427 3.73 14.28 1.61
CA GLN A 427 3.65 14.10 3.06
C GLN A 427 4.46 12.89 3.54
N LYS A 428 4.50 11.80 2.77
CA LYS A 428 5.33 10.62 3.07
C LYS A 428 6.81 10.81 2.74
N MET A 429 7.17 11.76 1.89
CA MET A 429 8.57 12.13 1.61
C MET A 429 9.10 13.22 2.55
N SER A 430 8.22 13.90 3.28
CA SER A 430 8.56 14.97 4.21
C SER A 430 8.95 14.46 5.61
N SER A 431 9.81 15.21 6.31
CA SER A 431 10.17 15.04 7.72
C SER A 431 9.14 15.62 8.68
N SER A 432 8.12 16.33 8.18
CA SER A 432 7.09 17.00 8.98
C SER A 432 6.03 16.05 9.55
N ASN A 433 6.05 14.75 9.18
CA ASN A 433 5.08 13.78 9.66
C ASN A 433 5.75 12.59 10.37
N SER A 434 5.47 12.48 11.67
CA SER A 434 5.73 11.36 12.60
C SER A 434 7.16 11.17 13.15
N GLN A 435 7.21 10.98 14.48
CA GLN A 435 8.04 10.09 15.34
C GLN A 435 9.47 9.68 14.94
N ALA A 436 9.82 9.58 13.66
CA ALA A 436 11.17 9.32 13.15
C ALA A 436 12.18 10.43 13.50
N ASN A 437 11.71 11.69 13.66
CA ASN A 437 12.56 12.81 14.04
C ASN A 437 13.20 12.65 15.43
N ASP A 438 12.54 11.96 16.37
CA ASP A 438 13.09 11.76 17.72
C ASP A 438 14.18 10.69 17.74
N GLU A 439 14.07 9.67 16.88
CA GLU A 439 15.08 8.63 16.72
C GLU A 439 16.27 9.13 15.88
N GLU A 440 16.02 9.92 14.82
CA GLU A 440 17.05 10.55 14.00
C GLU A 440 17.85 11.60 14.81
N LYS A 441 17.17 12.43 15.64
CA LYS A 441 17.84 13.31 16.61
C LYS A 441 18.62 12.52 17.66
N ARG A 442 18.08 11.41 18.19
CA ARG A 442 18.80 10.56 19.16
C ARG A 442 20.04 9.91 18.55
N ILE A 443 19.98 9.44 17.31
CA ILE A 443 21.09 8.78 16.62
C ILE A 443 22.17 9.79 16.21
N GLN A 444 21.79 10.98 15.74
CA GLN A 444 22.75 12.06 15.50
C GLN A 444 23.45 12.50 16.79
N THR A 445 22.71 12.64 17.89
CA THR A 445 23.29 12.99 19.20
C THR A 445 24.29 11.92 19.68
N LYS A 446 23.96 10.62 19.54
CA LYS A 446 24.87 9.51 19.90
C LYS A 446 26.11 9.45 19.01
N THR A 447 25.98 9.68 17.70
CA THR A 447 27.11 9.68 16.76
C THR A 447 28.09 10.82 17.06
N VAL A 448 27.57 12.02 17.37
CA VAL A 448 28.39 13.18 17.75
C VAL A 448 29.06 12.98 19.11
N GLN A 449 28.36 12.38 20.09
CA GLN A 449 28.96 12.03 21.39
C GLN A 449 30.07 10.99 21.25
N ASN A 450 29.88 9.95 20.43
CA ASN A 450 30.91 8.95 20.18
C ASN A 450 32.14 9.54 19.47
N GLN A 451 31.97 10.44 18.49
CA GLN A 451 33.09 11.12 17.84
C GLN A 451 33.87 12.06 18.79
N ARG A 452 33.18 12.72 19.73
CA ARG A 452 33.85 13.51 20.77
C ARG A 452 34.62 12.64 21.78
N ALA A 453 34.11 11.45 22.10
CA ALA A 453 34.77 10.52 23.01
C ALA A 453 36.02 9.84 22.41
N THR A 454 36.07 9.64 21.09
CA THR A 454 37.31 9.19 20.41
C THR A 454 38.35 10.31 20.34
N LEU A 455 37.95 11.54 20.02
CA LEU A 455 38.87 12.69 19.97
C LEU A 455 39.45 13.07 21.34
N SER A 456 38.75 12.79 22.45
CA SER A 456 39.29 13.02 23.80
C SER A 456 40.21 11.90 24.30
N ARG A 457 40.26 10.74 23.64
CA ARG A 457 41.14 9.62 24.01
C ARG A 457 42.47 9.61 23.26
N ASP A 458 42.53 10.21 22.08
CA ASP A 458 43.76 10.32 21.27
C ASP A 458 44.55 11.62 21.54
N GLY A 459 44.15 12.42 22.54
CA GLY A 459 44.74 13.72 22.87
C GLY A 459 45.77 13.72 24.01
N THR A 460 46.32 12.57 24.39
CA THR A 460 47.44 12.48 25.33
C THR A 460 48.58 11.71 24.70
N TYR A 461 49.46 12.43 23.99
CA TYR A 461 50.87 12.12 23.80
C TYR A 461 51.65 13.42 23.62
#